data_AF-A0A9X3EKH6-F1
#
_entry.id   AF-A0A9X3EKH6-F1
#
_cell.length_a   1.000
_cell.length_b   1.000
_cell.length_c   1.000
_cell.angle_alpha   90.00
_cell.angle_beta   90.00
_cell.angle_gamma   90.00
#
_symmetry.space_group_name_H-M   'P 1'
#
loop_
_entity.id
_entity.type
_entity.pdbx_description
1 polymer ?
#
loop_
_entity_poly.entity_id
_entity_poly.type
_entity_poly.pdbx_seq_one_letter_code
_entity_poly.pdbx_strand_id
1 'polypeptide(L)'
;MSTPRLLALVLVLAGLHLGVDALAAEVVGTFGAVLAATSFGPGDPPRRPWLLRAVALGLVVTAHALQRLGLVTVHRLDYVLLIVANVLGALALLGFLRVLRRSGLTVPLRPGERVVAVLLACATLGVVAWILAALVLHSIRDVAVAVSTLCDAVVFTTAALLLRHVLPMRGGLVAQPYLLLAADGLCFLALDLAHALQPVPGPAFAPLSALGHATGGAAGFAQAVLVRRGARPSR
;
A
#
# COMPACT_ATOMS: atom_id res chain seq x y z
N MET A 1 -3.30 -14.13 -22.63
CA MET A 1 -3.12 -13.27 -21.43
C MET A 1 -1.67 -12.86 -21.31
N SER A 2 -1.36 -11.60 -20.95
CA SER A 2 0.02 -11.21 -20.66
C SER A 2 0.47 -11.80 -19.32
N THR A 3 1.72 -12.26 -19.23
CA THR A 3 2.38 -12.80 -18.02
C THR A 3 2.09 -12.06 -16.71
N PRO A 4 2.12 -10.71 -16.64
CA PRO A 4 1.78 -9.99 -15.40
C PRO A 4 0.32 -10.10 -14.98
N ARG A 5 -0.62 -10.25 -15.93
CA ARG A 5 -2.04 -10.48 -15.62
C ARG A 5 -2.27 -11.87 -15.06
N LEU A 6 -1.53 -12.87 -15.55
CA LEU A 6 -1.58 -14.23 -15.02
C LEU A 6 -0.98 -14.28 -13.60
N LEU A 7 0.15 -13.62 -13.36
CA LEU A 7 0.77 -13.56 -12.03
C LEU A 7 -0.10 -12.83 -11.01
N ALA A 8 -0.65 -11.66 -11.37
CA ALA A 8 -1.57 -10.93 -10.51
C ALA A 8 -2.83 -11.76 -10.21
N LEU A 9 -3.40 -12.43 -11.22
CA LEU A 9 -4.55 -13.31 -11.05
C LEU A 9 -4.22 -14.51 -10.14
N VAL A 10 -3.05 -15.14 -10.31
CA VAL A 10 -2.61 -16.27 -9.48
C VAL A 10 -2.38 -15.84 -8.04
N LEU A 11 -1.78 -14.68 -7.81
CA LEU A 11 -1.56 -14.14 -6.45
C LEU A 11 -2.88 -13.74 -5.77
N VAL A 12 -3.80 -13.14 -6.53
CA VAL A 12 -5.15 -12.79 -6.05
C VAL A 12 -6.00 -14.04 -5.77
N LEU A 13 -5.98 -15.04 -6.66
CA LEU A 13 -6.70 -16.30 -6.48
C LEU A 13 -6.08 -17.14 -5.35
N ALA A 14 -4.75 -17.13 -5.19
CA ALA A 14 -4.09 -17.77 -4.07
C ALA A 14 -4.53 -17.11 -2.75
N GLY A 15 -4.51 -15.77 -2.67
CA GLY A 15 -4.98 -15.03 -1.49
C GLY A 15 -6.46 -15.25 -1.16
N LEU A 16 -7.33 -15.36 -2.17
CA LEU A 16 -8.78 -15.53 -1.99
C LEU A 16 -9.24 -16.97 -1.73
N HIS A 17 -8.49 -18.00 -2.15
CA HIS A 17 -8.97 -19.39 -2.12
C HIS A 17 -8.07 -20.40 -1.39
N LEU A 18 -6.84 -20.08 -1.02
CA LEU A 18 -5.90 -21.10 -0.51
C LEU A 18 -5.52 -20.99 0.97
N GLY A 19 -6.21 -20.16 1.77
CA GLY A 19 -5.80 -19.99 3.17
C GLY A 19 -4.35 -19.51 3.28
N VAL A 20 -3.92 -18.68 2.32
CA VAL A 20 -2.55 -18.19 2.24
C VAL A 20 -2.24 -17.44 3.53
N ASP A 21 -1.21 -17.94 4.19
CA ASP A 21 -0.63 -17.30 5.35
C ASP A 21 -0.36 -15.81 5.03
N ALA A 22 -0.93 -14.90 5.83
CA ALA A 22 -0.79 -13.45 5.64
C ALA A 22 0.69 -13.04 5.51
N LEU A 23 1.58 -13.71 6.26
CA LEU A 23 3.02 -13.49 6.18
C LEU A 23 3.60 -13.87 4.82
N ALA A 24 3.11 -14.94 4.18
CA ALA A 24 3.54 -15.31 2.84
C ALA A 24 3.14 -14.24 1.81
N ALA A 25 1.93 -13.67 1.94
CA ALA A 25 1.48 -12.56 1.09
C ALA A 25 2.35 -11.30 1.30
N GLU A 26 2.70 -10.97 2.54
CA GLU A 26 3.61 -9.86 2.87
C GLU A 26 5.01 -10.06 2.26
N VAL A 27 5.54 -11.28 2.34
CA VAL A 27 6.83 -11.65 1.74
C VAL A 27 6.79 -11.46 0.22
N VAL A 28 5.73 -11.92 -0.45
CA VAL A 28 5.52 -11.69 -1.89
C VAL A 28 5.43 -10.19 -2.21
N GLY A 29 4.70 -9.43 -1.38
CA GLY A 29 4.61 -7.97 -1.47
C GLY A 29 6.00 -7.32 -1.44
N THR A 30 6.82 -7.73 -0.46
CA THR A 30 8.18 -7.25 -0.26
C THR A 30 9.06 -7.55 -1.47
N PHE A 31 9.05 -8.79 -1.97
CA PHE A 31 9.80 -9.17 -3.18
C PHE A 31 9.38 -8.35 -4.40
N GLY A 32 8.08 -8.14 -4.60
CA GLY A 32 7.58 -7.31 -5.69
C GLY A 32 8.12 -5.89 -5.62
N ALA A 33 8.11 -5.27 -4.44
CA ALA A 33 8.62 -3.91 -4.22
C ALA A 33 10.14 -3.81 -4.43
N VAL A 34 10.91 -4.77 -3.92
CA VAL A 34 12.37 -4.85 -4.14
C VAL A 34 12.69 -5.00 -5.62
N LEU A 35 11.97 -5.89 -6.32
CA LEU A 35 12.16 -6.11 -7.75
C LEU A 35 11.87 -4.85 -8.56
N ALA A 36 10.79 -4.13 -8.22
CA ALA A 36 10.48 -2.85 -8.86
C ALA A 36 11.59 -1.82 -8.60
N ALA A 37 12.01 -1.64 -7.35
CA ALA A 37 13.03 -0.67 -6.95
C ALA A 37 14.37 -0.91 -7.67
N THR A 38 14.79 -2.17 -7.77
CA THR A 38 16.06 -2.59 -8.39
C THR A 38 16.01 -2.56 -9.92
N SER A 39 14.82 -2.51 -10.52
CA SER A 39 14.68 -2.41 -11.98
C SER A 39 15.00 -0.99 -12.52
N PHE A 40 15.03 0.01 -11.64
CA PHE A 40 15.28 1.41 -12.01
C PHE A 40 16.73 1.85 -11.75
N GLY A 41 17.24 2.76 -12.60
CA GLY A 41 18.52 3.42 -12.41
C GLY A 41 18.54 4.34 -11.17
N PRO A 42 19.72 4.73 -10.65
CA PRO A 42 19.85 5.53 -9.41
C PRO A 42 19.16 6.90 -9.44
N GLY A 43 18.99 7.51 -10.62
CA GLY A 43 18.34 8.80 -10.81
C GLY A 43 16.85 8.73 -11.15
N ASP A 44 16.32 7.54 -11.41
CA ASP A 44 14.96 7.39 -11.91
C ASP A 44 13.94 7.78 -10.83
N PRO A 45 13.02 8.73 -11.11
CA PRO A 45 12.05 9.21 -10.12
C PRO A 45 11.22 8.11 -9.43
N PRO A 46 10.77 7.03 -10.11
CA PRO A 46 10.02 5.94 -9.47
C PRO A 46 10.84 5.08 -8.50
N ARG A 47 12.19 5.11 -8.55
CA ARG A 47 13.04 4.23 -7.72
C ARG A 47 12.86 4.50 -6.23
N ARG A 48 12.88 5.77 -5.83
CA ARG A 48 12.79 6.18 -4.42
C ARG A 48 11.49 5.71 -3.74
N PRO A 49 10.28 5.94 -4.29
CA PRO A 49 9.06 5.44 -3.65
C PRO A 49 9.00 3.91 -3.61
N TRP A 50 9.53 3.19 -4.61
CA TRP A 50 9.65 1.73 -4.54
C TRP A 50 10.61 1.25 -3.45
N LEU A 51 11.76 1.92 -3.26
CA LEU A 51 12.68 1.62 -2.16
C LEU A 51 12.01 1.85 -0.80
N LEU A 52 11.32 2.98 -0.61
CA LEU A 52 10.58 3.25 0.61
C LEU A 52 9.52 2.17 0.88
N ARG A 53 8.78 1.75 -0.16
CA ARG A 53 7.78 0.68 -0.05
C ARG A 53 8.44 -0.66 0.30
N ALA A 54 9.58 -1.00 -0.30
CA ALA A 54 10.31 -2.22 -0.03
C ALA A 54 10.80 -2.28 1.43
N VAL A 55 11.38 -1.19 1.93
CA VAL A 55 11.81 -1.08 3.33
C VAL A 55 10.60 -1.17 4.26
N ALA A 56 9.50 -0.44 3.96
CA ALA A 56 8.28 -0.49 4.75
C ALA A 56 7.74 -1.93 4.89
N LEU A 57 7.56 -2.64 3.77
CA LEU A 57 7.05 -4.01 3.78
C LEU A 57 8.02 -4.99 4.48
N GLY A 58 9.33 -4.81 4.30
CA GLY A 58 10.34 -5.60 5.02
C GLY A 58 10.25 -5.43 6.54
N LEU A 59 10.00 -4.19 7.02
CA LEU A 59 9.77 -3.92 8.44
C LEU A 59 8.48 -4.58 8.96
N VAL A 60 7.38 -4.57 8.17
CA VAL A 60 6.13 -5.27 8.52
C VAL A 60 6.37 -6.77 8.68
N VAL A 61 6.99 -7.40 7.67
CA VAL A 61 7.33 -8.84 7.71
C VAL A 61 8.17 -9.16 8.94
N THR A 62 9.17 -8.31 9.24
CA THR A 62 10.04 -8.49 10.40
C THR A 62 9.25 -8.39 11.70
N ALA A 63 8.38 -7.39 11.85
CA ALA A 63 7.55 -7.21 13.03
C ALA A 63 6.61 -8.41 13.25
N HIS A 64 5.91 -8.86 12.20
CA HIS A 64 5.01 -10.01 12.28
C HIS A 64 5.76 -11.33 12.54
N ALA A 65 6.97 -11.50 11.98
CA ALA A 65 7.81 -12.65 12.31
C ALA A 65 8.22 -12.65 13.80
N LEU A 66 8.65 -11.50 14.35
CA LEU A 66 8.97 -11.38 15.77
C LEU A 66 7.77 -11.71 16.67
N GLN A 67 6.58 -11.24 16.30
CA GLN A 67 5.34 -11.54 17.02
C GLN A 67 5.02 -13.04 17.02
N ARG A 68 5.13 -13.70 15.85
CA ARG A 68 4.88 -15.15 15.72
C ARG A 68 5.87 -16.01 16.48
N LEU A 69 7.13 -15.58 16.54
CA LEU A 69 8.18 -16.28 17.27
C LEU A 69 8.11 -16.02 18.79
N GLY A 70 7.15 -15.21 19.26
CA GLY A 70 7.03 -14.87 20.68
C GLY A 70 8.15 -13.97 21.20
N LEU A 71 8.96 -13.38 20.32
CA LEU A 71 10.10 -12.51 20.65
C LEU A 71 9.69 -11.07 21.02
N VAL A 72 8.39 -10.86 21.25
CA VAL A 72 7.71 -9.59 21.55
C VAL A 72 8.04 -9.01 22.93
N THR A 73 8.71 -9.78 23.79
CA THR A 73 9.02 -9.39 25.18
C THR A 73 10.21 -8.44 25.30
N VAL A 74 11.06 -8.33 24.27
CA VAL A 74 12.19 -7.41 24.26
C VAL A 74 11.75 -6.07 23.66
N HIS A 75 11.46 -5.10 24.53
CA HIS A 75 11.24 -3.67 24.23
C HIS A 75 10.11 -3.30 23.27
N ARG A 76 9.13 -4.19 23.01
CA ARG A 76 8.00 -3.88 22.11
C ARG A 76 8.46 -3.36 20.73
N LEU A 77 9.59 -3.89 20.27
CA LEU A 77 10.25 -3.47 19.03
C LEU A 77 9.33 -3.63 17.82
N ASP A 78 8.43 -4.62 17.86
CA ASP A 78 7.40 -4.84 16.85
C ASP A 78 6.53 -3.60 16.62
N TYR A 79 6.08 -2.91 17.67
CA TYR A 79 5.30 -1.67 17.52
C TYR A 79 6.12 -0.55 16.90
N VAL A 80 7.40 -0.41 17.27
CA VAL A 80 8.29 0.61 16.68
C VAL A 80 8.52 0.33 15.19
N LEU A 81 8.76 -0.93 14.83
CA LEU A 81 8.91 -1.35 13.43
C LEU A 81 7.65 -1.04 12.62
N LEU A 82 6.45 -1.34 13.16
CA LEU A 82 5.17 -1.05 12.52
C LEU A 82 4.90 0.45 12.37
N ILE A 83 5.25 1.26 13.36
CA ILE A 83 5.17 2.74 13.29
C ILE A 83 6.02 3.25 12.11
N VAL A 84 7.29 2.84 12.06
CA VAL A 84 8.22 3.27 11.00
C VAL A 84 7.75 2.76 9.64
N ALA A 85 7.30 1.50 9.56
CA ALA A 85 6.77 0.92 8.34
C ALA A 85 5.58 1.71 7.77
N ASN A 86 4.62 2.08 8.61
CA ASN A 86 3.45 2.86 8.21
C ASN A 86 3.83 4.24 7.65
N VAL A 87 4.73 4.95 8.35
CA VAL A 87 5.24 6.25 7.89
C VAL A 87 5.94 6.11 6.53
N LEU A 88 6.82 5.13 6.38
CA LEU A 88 7.50 4.87 5.10
C LEU A 88 6.52 4.47 3.99
N GLY A 89 5.49 3.69 4.31
CA GLY A 89 4.42 3.31 3.39
C GLY A 89 3.62 4.51 2.87
N ALA A 90 3.22 5.41 3.77
CA ALA A 90 2.55 6.66 3.41
C ALA A 90 3.45 7.56 2.54
N LEU A 91 4.72 7.73 2.93
CA LEU A 91 5.70 8.50 2.16
C LEU A 91 5.96 7.89 0.77
N ALA A 92 5.98 6.56 0.66
CA ALA A 92 6.12 5.87 -0.62
C ALA A 92 4.94 6.22 -1.56
N LEU A 93 3.70 6.16 -1.06
CA LEU A 93 2.52 6.45 -1.86
C LEU A 93 2.45 7.92 -2.30
N LEU A 94 2.77 8.86 -1.40
CA LEU A 94 2.94 10.27 -1.75
C LEU A 94 4.03 10.46 -2.82
N GLY A 95 5.12 9.69 -2.72
CA GLY A 95 6.17 9.64 -3.72
C GLY A 95 5.66 9.17 -5.08
N PHE A 96 4.86 8.11 -5.15
CA PHE A 96 4.24 7.63 -6.40
C PHE A 96 3.32 8.68 -7.02
N LEU A 97 2.47 9.33 -6.22
CA LEU A 97 1.62 10.42 -6.69
C LEU A 97 2.45 11.59 -7.25
N ARG A 98 3.55 11.95 -6.58
CA ARG A 98 4.47 12.99 -7.05
C ARG A 98 5.14 12.61 -8.37
N VAL A 99 5.60 11.37 -8.50
CA VAL A 99 6.20 10.85 -9.74
C VAL A 99 5.19 10.95 -10.89
N LEU A 100 3.95 10.52 -10.65
CA LEU A 100 2.89 10.58 -11.65
C LEU A 100 2.57 12.02 -12.08
N ARG A 101 2.47 12.95 -11.12
CA ARG A 101 2.25 14.38 -11.41
C ARG A 101 3.38 15.00 -12.22
N ARG A 102 4.63 14.64 -11.90
CA ARG A 102 5.81 15.14 -12.62
C ARG A 102 5.97 14.55 -14.02
N SER A 103 5.39 13.39 -14.30
CA SER A 103 5.48 12.77 -15.62
C SER A 103 4.55 13.42 -16.66
N GLY A 104 3.76 14.43 -16.28
CA GLY A 104 2.80 15.10 -17.18
C GLY A 104 1.59 14.25 -17.57
N LEU A 105 1.47 13.04 -17.01
CA LEU A 105 0.36 12.11 -17.28
C LEU A 105 -0.92 12.44 -16.50
N THR A 106 -0.86 13.41 -15.59
CA THR A 106 -2.00 13.79 -14.75
C THR A 106 -2.86 14.85 -15.39
N VAL A 107 -4.17 14.61 -15.43
CA VAL A 107 -5.17 15.62 -15.77
C VAL A 107 -5.39 16.55 -14.56
N PRO A 108 -5.42 17.89 -14.75
CA PRO A 108 -5.76 18.83 -13.67
C PRO A 108 -7.15 18.56 -13.09
N LEU A 109 -7.30 18.76 -11.78
CA LEU A 109 -8.60 18.63 -11.12
C LEU A 109 -9.53 19.76 -11.55
N ARG A 110 -10.75 19.40 -12.00
CA ARG A 110 -11.85 20.34 -12.20
C ARG A 110 -12.28 20.93 -10.85
N PRO A 111 -12.88 22.14 -10.81
CA PRO A 111 -13.29 22.77 -9.55
C PRO A 111 -14.15 21.87 -8.65
N GLY A 112 -15.17 21.20 -9.21
CA GLY A 112 -16.00 20.26 -8.44
C GLY A 112 -15.25 19.04 -7.90
N GLU A 113 -14.26 18.54 -8.64
CA GLU A 113 -13.43 17.42 -8.18
C GLU A 113 -12.48 17.84 -7.05
N ARG A 114 -12.02 19.10 -7.05
CA ARG A 114 -11.26 19.67 -5.93
C ARG A 114 -12.11 19.72 -4.68
N VAL A 115 -13.37 20.17 -4.80
CA VAL A 115 -14.32 20.18 -3.68
C VAL A 115 -14.52 18.77 -3.14
N VAL A 116 -14.79 17.79 -4.00
CA VAL A 116 -14.93 16.38 -3.57
C VAL A 116 -13.67 15.85 -2.90
N ALA A 117 -12.48 16.15 -3.44
CA ALA A 117 -11.22 15.72 -2.83
C ALA A 117 -10.99 16.37 -1.45
N VAL A 118 -11.35 17.65 -1.28
CA VAL A 118 -11.30 18.35 0.01
C VAL A 118 -12.30 17.74 0.99
N LEU A 119 -13.55 17.51 0.56
CA LEU A 119 -14.57 16.88 1.40
C LEU A 119 -14.16 15.47 1.84
N LEU A 120 -13.56 14.69 0.93
CA LEU A 120 -13.04 13.35 1.25
C LEU A 120 -11.92 13.45 2.28
N ALA A 121 -10.95 14.34 2.09
CA ALA A 121 -9.88 14.57 3.05
C ALA A 121 -10.42 15.01 4.42
N CYS A 122 -11.39 15.92 4.46
CA CYS A 122 -12.04 16.36 5.70
C CYS A 122 -12.79 15.20 6.39
N ALA A 123 -13.53 14.38 5.64
CA ALA A 123 -14.23 13.22 6.19
C ALA A 123 -13.25 12.20 6.77
N THR A 124 -12.17 11.90 6.05
CA THR A 124 -11.10 11.01 6.54
C THR A 124 -10.45 11.57 7.81
N LEU A 125 -10.11 12.86 7.84
CA LEU A 125 -9.57 13.51 9.04
C LEU A 125 -10.56 13.49 10.21
N GLY A 126 -11.87 13.64 9.95
CA GLY A 126 -12.91 13.54 10.97
C GLY A 126 -12.98 12.15 11.60
N VAL A 127 -12.91 11.09 10.78
CA VAL A 127 -12.86 9.70 11.27
C VAL A 127 -11.60 9.46 12.09
N VAL A 128 -10.43 9.91 11.59
CA VAL A 128 -9.17 9.81 12.33
C VAL A 128 -9.27 10.53 13.67
N ALA A 129 -9.75 11.77 13.69
CA ALA A 129 -9.89 12.56 14.91
C ALA A 129 -10.83 11.88 15.91
N TRP A 130 -11.92 11.28 15.45
CA TRP A 130 -12.84 10.50 16.30
C TRP A 130 -12.16 9.26 16.89
N ILE A 131 -11.42 8.49 16.09
CA ILE A 131 -10.65 7.33 16.56
C ILE A 131 -9.60 7.78 17.59
N LEU A 132 -8.84 8.84 17.30
CA LEU A 132 -7.82 9.37 18.21
C LEU A 132 -8.42 9.91 19.50
N ALA A 133 -9.59 10.56 19.46
CA ALA A 133 -10.29 11.05 20.64
C ALA A 133 -10.81 9.92 21.54
N ALA A 134 -11.10 8.75 20.97
CA ALA A 134 -11.49 7.56 21.70
C ALA A 134 -10.29 6.79 22.29
N LEU A 135 -9.06 7.05 21.80
CA LEU A 135 -7.84 6.43 22.32
C LEU A 135 -7.37 7.13 23.58
N VAL A 136 -7.20 6.36 24.65
CA VAL A 136 -6.55 6.85 25.87
C VAL A 136 -5.07 6.45 25.82
N LEU A 137 -4.19 7.38 25.44
CA LEU A 137 -2.77 7.12 25.16
C LEU A 137 -1.98 6.73 26.43
N HIS A 138 -2.04 5.45 26.81
CA HIS A 138 -1.34 4.92 27.99
C HIS A 138 -0.16 4.00 27.62
N SER A 139 -0.08 3.57 26.36
CA SER A 139 0.91 2.59 25.91
C SER A 139 1.46 2.90 24.52
N ILE A 140 2.64 2.34 24.22
CA ILE A 140 3.23 2.41 22.87
C ILE A 140 2.35 1.74 21.81
N ARG A 141 1.49 0.79 22.22
CA ARG A 141 0.49 0.19 21.35
C ARG A 141 -0.53 1.23 20.90
N ASP A 142 -1.01 2.08 21.81
CA ASP A 142 -1.99 3.12 21.47
C ASP A 142 -1.38 4.17 20.53
N VAL A 143 -0.09 4.48 20.73
CA VAL A 143 0.68 5.33 19.80
C VAL A 143 0.82 4.65 18.43
N ALA A 144 1.12 3.35 18.38
CA ALA A 144 1.23 2.61 17.12
C ALA A 144 -0.10 2.59 16.36
N VAL A 145 -1.23 2.40 17.06
CA VAL A 145 -2.57 2.49 16.48
C VAL A 145 -2.82 3.90 15.95
N ALA A 146 -2.57 4.93 16.75
CA ALA A 146 -2.75 6.33 16.34
C ALA A 146 -1.94 6.69 15.08
N VAL A 147 -0.66 6.28 15.02
CA VAL A 147 0.19 6.52 13.85
C VAL A 147 -0.29 5.73 12.64
N SER A 148 -0.69 4.46 12.81
CA SER A 148 -1.26 3.66 11.72
C SER A 148 -2.46 4.38 11.13
N THR A 149 -3.46 4.72 11.96
CA THR A 149 -4.69 5.40 11.52
C THR A 149 -4.41 6.70 10.75
N LEU A 150 -3.43 7.50 11.19
CA LEU A 150 -3.00 8.70 10.46
C LEU A 150 -2.35 8.36 9.10
N CYS A 151 -1.50 7.35 9.05
CA CYS A 151 -0.86 6.89 7.82
C CYS A 151 -1.88 6.32 6.84
N ASP A 152 -2.88 5.57 7.33
CA ASP A 152 -3.95 4.98 6.52
C ASP A 152 -4.83 6.06 5.89
N ALA A 153 -5.11 7.14 6.61
CA ALA A 153 -5.78 8.31 6.05
C ALA A 153 -5.00 8.96 4.89
N VAL A 154 -3.67 9.08 5.04
CA VAL A 154 -2.79 9.59 3.98
C VAL A 154 -2.77 8.62 2.80
N VAL A 155 -2.64 7.32 3.07
CA VAL A 155 -2.64 6.25 2.07
C VAL A 155 -3.94 6.27 1.28
N PHE A 156 -5.08 6.34 1.95
CA PHE A 156 -6.40 6.38 1.33
C PHE A 156 -6.58 7.61 0.43
N THR A 157 -6.34 8.80 0.98
CA THR A 157 -6.48 10.05 0.23
C THR A 157 -5.58 10.03 -1.01
N THR A 158 -4.36 9.53 -0.86
CA THR A 158 -3.40 9.42 -1.96
C THR A 158 -3.80 8.35 -2.97
N ALA A 159 -4.32 7.20 -2.52
CA ALA A 159 -4.83 6.13 -3.39
C ALA A 159 -6.03 6.61 -4.21
N ALA A 160 -6.95 7.38 -3.62
CA ALA A 160 -8.07 7.99 -4.33
C ALA A 160 -7.59 8.97 -5.42
N LEU A 161 -6.60 9.81 -5.10
CA LEU A 161 -5.99 10.71 -6.08
C LEU A 161 -5.24 9.95 -7.19
N LEU A 162 -4.51 8.89 -6.84
CA LEU A 162 -3.85 8.00 -7.80
C LEU A 162 -4.88 7.36 -8.74
N LEU A 163 -5.96 6.78 -8.20
CA LEU A 163 -7.06 6.22 -8.99
C LEU A 163 -7.61 7.27 -9.96
N ARG A 164 -7.91 8.48 -9.48
CA ARG A 164 -8.44 9.54 -10.35
C ARG A 164 -7.50 9.89 -11.49
N HIS A 165 -6.20 9.92 -11.26
CA HIS A 165 -5.22 10.21 -12.31
C HIS A 165 -5.04 9.04 -13.27
N VAL A 166 -5.15 7.79 -12.78
CA VAL A 166 -4.80 6.60 -13.53
C VAL A 166 -5.98 5.95 -14.24
N LEU A 167 -7.20 6.10 -13.73
CA LEU A 167 -8.42 5.53 -14.31
C LEU A 167 -8.67 5.98 -15.76
N PRO A 168 -8.40 7.25 -16.17
CA PRO A 168 -8.49 7.64 -17.57
C PRO A 168 -7.51 6.89 -18.48
N MET A 169 -6.39 6.41 -17.93
CA MET A 169 -5.38 5.61 -18.62
C MET A 169 -5.69 4.11 -18.57
N ARG A 170 -6.90 3.70 -18.18
CA ARG A 170 -7.32 2.30 -18.10
C ARG A 170 -7.08 1.59 -19.43
N GLY A 171 -6.43 0.43 -19.37
CA GLY A 171 -5.98 -0.33 -20.54
C GLY A 171 -4.52 -0.09 -20.92
N GLY A 172 -3.94 1.05 -20.54
CA GLY A 172 -2.52 1.34 -20.69
C GLY A 172 -1.65 0.47 -19.78
N LEU A 173 -0.50 0.03 -20.29
CA LEU A 173 0.44 -0.79 -19.53
C LEU A 173 1.03 -0.03 -18.33
N VAL A 174 1.32 1.26 -18.49
CA VAL A 174 1.87 2.14 -17.42
C VAL A 174 0.88 2.36 -16.28
N ALA A 175 -0.42 2.26 -16.52
CA ALA A 175 -1.45 2.44 -15.50
C ALA A 175 -1.53 1.28 -14.51
N GLN A 176 -1.16 0.06 -14.92
CA GLN A 176 -1.39 -1.16 -14.15
C GLN A 176 -0.72 -1.15 -12.75
N PRO A 177 0.57 -0.79 -12.59
CA PRO A 177 1.19 -0.77 -11.27
C PRO A 177 0.50 0.20 -10.31
N TYR A 178 0.06 1.36 -10.80
CA TYR A 178 -0.59 2.36 -9.96
C TYR A 178 -2.03 1.97 -9.59
N LEU A 179 -2.78 1.32 -10.48
CA LEU A 179 -4.11 0.77 -10.14
C LEU A 179 -4.00 -0.32 -9.07
N LEU A 180 -2.98 -1.19 -9.17
CA LEU A 180 -2.73 -2.24 -8.19
C LEU A 180 -2.29 -1.66 -6.82
N LEU A 181 -1.44 -0.62 -6.81
CA LEU A 181 -1.09 0.11 -5.58
C LEU A 181 -2.29 0.81 -4.94
N ALA A 182 -3.20 1.32 -5.75
CA ALA A 182 -4.44 1.90 -5.23
C ALA A 182 -5.37 0.83 -4.64
N ALA A 183 -5.48 -0.33 -5.29
CA ALA A 183 -6.26 -1.45 -4.77
C ALA A 183 -5.69 -1.96 -3.43
N ASP A 184 -4.37 -2.05 -3.32
CA ASP A 184 -3.63 -2.35 -2.09
C ASP A 184 -4.03 -1.38 -0.97
N GLY A 185 -3.91 -0.06 -1.19
CA GLY A 185 -4.33 0.94 -0.21
C GLY A 185 -5.82 0.89 0.17
N LEU A 186 -6.71 0.55 -0.77
CA LEU A 186 -8.14 0.37 -0.49
C LEU A 186 -8.43 -0.85 0.38
N CYS A 187 -7.67 -1.95 0.22
CA CYS A 187 -7.84 -3.14 1.05
C CYS A 187 -7.49 -2.84 2.51
N PHE A 188 -6.40 -2.11 2.76
CA PHE A 188 -6.02 -1.73 4.13
C PHE A 188 -7.00 -0.74 4.76
N LEU A 189 -7.49 0.25 4.01
CA LEU A 189 -8.59 1.10 4.51
C LEU A 189 -9.80 0.27 4.94
N ALA A 190 -10.21 -0.70 4.12
CA ALA A 190 -11.36 -1.54 4.45
C ALA A 190 -11.10 -2.40 5.70
N LEU A 191 -9.86 -2.82 5.95
CA LEU A 191 -9.46 -3.48 7.20
C LEU A 191 -9.53 -2.54 8.40
N ASP A 192 -9.06 -1.30 8.27
CA ASP A 192 -9.09 -0.34 9.38
C ASP A 192 -10.51 0.05 9.73
N LEU A 193 -11.36 0.27 8.72
CA LEU A 193 -12.78 0.54 8.92
C LEU A 193 -13.47 -0.66 9.56
N ALA A 194 -13.17 -1.88 9.12
CA ALA A 194 -13.69 -3.09 9.74
C ALA A 194 -13.23 -3.21 11.21
N HIS A 195 -11.97 -2.90 11.51
CA HIS A 195 -11.43 -2.94 12.87
C HIS A 195 -12.03 -1.86 13.77
N ALA A 196 -12.26 -0.65 13.24
CA ALA A 196 -12.91 0.44 13.97
C ALA A 196 -14.38 0.15 14.27
N LEU A 197 -15.10 -0.49 13.33
CA LEU A 197 -16.51 -0.86 13.49
C LEU A 197 -16.68 -2.15 14.32
N GLN A 198 -15.70 -3.06 14.26
CA GLN A 198 -15.70 -4.34 14.96
C GLN A 198 -14.29 -4.62 15.51
N PRO A 199 -14.05 -4.41 16.81
CA PRO A 199 -12.72 -4.57 17.41
C PRO A 199 -12.22 -6.04 17.40
N VAL A 200 -13.12 -7.01 17.18
CA VAL A 200 -12.76 -8.41 16.95
C VAL A 200 -12.66 -8.65 15.45
N PRO A 201 -11.50 -9.09 14.92
CA PRO A 201 -11.35 -9.34 13.49
C PRO A 201 -12.30 -10.46 13.05
N GLY A 202 -13.24 -10.11 12.17
CA GLY A 202 -14.16 -11.05 11.55
C GLY A 202 -13.47 -11.97 10.53
N PRO A 203 -14.18 -12.98 10.01
CA PRO A 203 -13.62 -13.97 9.08
C PRO A 203 -13.10 -13.36 7.76
N ALA A 204 -13.53 -12.14 7.41
CA ALA A 204 -13.07 -11.43 6.22
C ALA A 204 -11.71 -10.72 6.37
N PHE A 205 -11.15 -10.64 7.59
CA PHE A 205 -9.93 -9.87 7.85
C PHE A 205 -8.69 -10.45 7.15
N ALA A 206 -8.41 -11.74 7.38
CA ALA A 206 -7.27 -12.43 6.78
C ALA A 206 -7.27 -12.41 5.22
N PRO A 207 -8.38 -12.76 4.52
CA PRO A 207 -8.38 -12.77 3.06
C PRO A 207 -8.23 -11.36 2.47
N LEU A 208 -8.77 -10.32 3.12
CA LEU A 208 -8.65 -8.94 2.66
C LEU A 208 -7.22 -8.40 2.85
N SER A 209 -6.55 -8.76 3.95
CA SER A 209 -5.12 -8.45 4.17
C SER A 209 -4.24 -9.15 3.14
N ALA A 210 -4.46 -10.45 2.90
CA ALA A 210 -3.74 -11.20 1.88
C ALA A 210 -3.93 -10.59 0.48
N LEU A 211 -5.16 -10.15 0.15
CA LEU A 211 -5.45 -9.45 -1.10
C LEU A 211 -4.70 -8.13 -1.23
N GLY A 212 -4.66 -7.32 -0.16
CA GLY A 212 -3.89 -6.06 -0.13
C GLY A 212 -2.41 -6.30 -0.44
N HIS A 213 -1.77 -7.22 0.28
CA HIS A 213 -0.37 -7.55 0.05
C HIS A 213 -0.11 -8.17 -1.34
N ALA A 214 -1.01 -9.04 -1.81
CA ALA A 214 -0.90 -9.64 -3.15
C ALA A 214 -1.00 -8.60 -4.26
N THR A 215 -1.91 -7.63 -4.14
CA THR A 215 -2.06 -6.53 -5.11
C THR A 215 -0.86 -5.59 -5.08
N GLY A 216 -0.33 -5.26 -3.89
CA GLY A 216 0.91 -4.49 -3.74
C GLY A 216 2.12 -5.19 -4.36
N GLY A 217 2.27 -6.50 -4.14
CA GLY A 217 3.32 -7.30 -4.76
C GLY A 217 3.18 -7.35 -6.28
N ALA A 218 1.97 -7.62 -6.78
CA ALA A 218 1.66 -7.63 -8.21
C ALA A 218 1.97 -6.28 -8.87
N ALA A 219 1.75 -5.16 -8.17
CA ALA A 219 2.14 -3.84 -8.65
C ALA A 219 3.65 -3.74 -8.91
N GLY A 220 4.45 -4.23 -7.96
CA GLY A 220 5.91 -4.23 -8.09
C GLY A 220 6.41 -5.12 -9.23
N PHE A 221 5.87 -6.34 -9.35
CA PHE A 221 6.18 -7.23 -10.47
C PHE A 221 5.79 -6.61 -11.81
N ALA A 222 4.59 -6.03 -11.90
CA ALA A 222 4.13 -5.35 -13.11
C ALA A 222 5.09 -4.22 -13.47
N GLN A 223 5.49 -3.39 -12.51
CA GLN A 223 6.43 -2.30 -12.74
C GLN A 223 7.77 -2.80 -13.29
N ALA A 224 8.36 -3.82 -12.67
CA ALA A 224 9.62 -4.40 -13.11
C ALA A 224 9.56 -4.95 -14.55
N VAL A 225 8.46 -5.63 -14.88
CA VAL A 225 8.23 -6.15 -16.25
C VAL A 225 8.14 -5.00 -17.26
N LEU A 226 7.47 -3.89 -16.91
CA LEU A 226 7.35 -2.73 -17.79
C LEU A 226 8.70 -2.08 -18.07
N VAL A 227 9.53 -1.88 -17.04
CA VAL A 227 10.87 -1.30 -17.21
C VAL A 227 11.73 -2.19 -18.11
N ARG A 228 11.73 -3.50 -17.89
CA ARG A 228 12.46 -4.45 -18.75
C ARG A 228 11.99 -4.46 -20.20
N ARG A 229 10.69 -4.26 -20.44
CA ARG A 229 10.14 -4.17 -21.80
C ARG A 229 10.50 -2.86 -22.49
N GLY A 230 10.43 -1.73 -21.76
CA GLY A 230 10.81 -0.42 -22.28
C GLY A 230 12.31 -0.28 -22.58
N ALA A 231 13.15 -1.03 -21.87
CA ALA A 231 14.60 -1.05 -22.09
C ALA A 231 15.04 -1.88 -23.32
N ARG A 232 14.14 -2.64 -23.96
CA ARG A 232 14.47 -3.39 -25.17
C ARG A 232 14.28 -2.47 -26.38
N PRO A 233 15.29 -2.26 -27.24
CA PRO A 233 15.12 -1.50 -28.46
C PRO A 233 14.02 -2.17 -29.30
N SER A 234 13.08 -1.36 -29.79
CA SER A 234 12.07 -1.78 -30.77
C SER A 234 12.80 -2.29 -32.01
N ARG A 235 12.75 -3.60 -32.23
CA ARG A 235 13.18 -4.22 -33.48
C ARG A 235 12.15 -3.97 -34.57
#